data_AF-A0A8B7CKP8-F1
#
_entry.id   AF-A0A8B7CKP8-F1
#
_cell.length_a   1.000
_cell.length_b   1.000
_cell.length_c   1.000
_cell.angle_alpha   90.00
_cell.angle_beta   90.00
_cell.angle_gamma   90.00
#
_symmetry.space_group_name_H-M   'P 1'
#
loop_
_entity.id
_entity.type
_entity.pdbx_description
1 polymer ?
#
loop_
_entity_poly.entity_id
_entity_poly.type
_entity_poly.pdbx_seq_one_letter_code
_entity_poly.pdbx_strand_id
1 'polypeptide(L)'
;MKRDQDTLKNAHKKYIRAHALFRLLAGVATLAAALVMGFNKETSIIAGYEFVVTYNRYPAFEFFLAGNAIACGYSMVSLPFVSNLVEGYILGVLDLLSLVLATAAASAGTAIGHLGKEGNDEVGWPQVCSFFEKFCQRAAISLVCSYVGILLFLIICALSSVYKTRQSNKGRILGPQPTATTKE
;
A
#
# COMPACT_ATOMS: atom_id res chain seq x y z
N MET A 1 35.39 14.18 -10.46
CA MET A 1 35.53 13.49 -9.15
C MET A 1 34.82 14.19 -8.00
N LYS A 2 35.30 15.31 -7.41
CA LYS A 2 34.63 15.93 -6.24
C LYS A 2 33.19 16.40 -6.53
N ARG A 3 32.97 17.04 -7.69
CA ARG A 3 31.65 17.46 -8.20
C ARG A 3 30.67 16.28 -8.39
N ASP A 4 31.16 15.11 -8.80
CA ASP A 4 30.34 13.91 -9.01
C ASP A 4 29.91 13.25 -7.69
N GLN A 5 30.78 13.34 -6.68
CA GLN A 5 30.53 12.85 -5.34
C GLN A 5 29.49 13.70 -4.60
N ASP A 6 29.55 15.02 -4.72
CA ASP A 6 28.56 15.94 -4.14
C ASP A 6 27.17 15.76 -4.79
N THR A 7 27.13 15.55 -6.11
CA THR A 7 25.89 15.27 -6.83
C THR A 7 25.24 13.96 -6.36
N LEU A 8 26.04 12.92 -6.11
CA LEU A 8 25.54 11.64 -5.59
C LEU A 8 24.97 11.77 -4.18
N LYS A 9 25.67 12.47 -3.28
CA LYS A 9 25.20 12.73 -1.90
C LYS A 9 23.89 13.50 -1.89
N ASN A 10 23.74 14.50 -2.76
CA ASN A 10 22.50 15.27 -2.90
C ASN A 10 21.34 14.42 -3.43
N ALA A 11 21.59 13.59 -4.45
CA ALA A 11 20.58 12.67 -4.99
C ALA A 11 20.13 11.63 -3.96
N HIS A 12 21.07 11.09 -3.18
CA HIS A 12 20.81 10.16 -2.10
C HIS A 12 19.95 10.78 -0.99
N LYS A 13 20.28 12.00 -0.54
CA LYS A 13 19.49 12.72 0.46
C LYS A 13 18.07 13.01 -0.03
N LYS A 14 17.91 13.35 -1.31
CA LYS A 14 16.59 13.53 -1.95
C LYS A 14 15.80 12.21 -1.99
N TYR A 15 16.44 11.11 -2.37
CA TYR A 15 15.83 9.78 -2.37
C TYR A 15 15.30 9.38 -0.98
N ILE A 16 16.13 9.50 0.06
CA ILE A 16 15.75 9.19 1.46
C ILE A 16 14.53 10.02 1.88
N ARG A 17 14.54 11.33 1.60
CA ARG A 17 13.43 12.23 1.95
C ARG A 17 12.13 11.86 1.23
N ALA A 18 12.21 11.63 -0.09
CA ALA A 18 11.04 11.23 -0.88
C ALA A 18 10.49 9.88 -0.39
N HIS A 19 11.37 8.90 -0.17
CA HIS A 19 11.00 7.57 0.31
C HIS A 19 10.31 7.64 1.68
N ALA A 20 10.84 8.41 2.63
CA ALA A 20 10.22 8.62 3.93
C ALA A 20 8.85 9.31 3.82
N LEU A 21 8.72 10.32 2.96
CA LEU A 21 7.46 11.03 2.74
C LEU A 21 6.37 10.12 2.18
N PHE A 22 6.66 9.40 1.09
CA PHE A 22 5.69 8.49 0.47
C PHE A 22 5.23 7.40 1.44
N ARG A 23 6.12 6.95 2.31
CA ARG A 23 5.83 5.92 3.31
C ARG A 23 4.95 6.42 4.44
N LEU A 24 5.18 7.65 4.89
CA LEU A 24 4.29 8.33 5.83
C LEU A 24 2.90 8.51 5.22
N LEU A 25 2.81 8.95 3.96
CA LEU A 25 1.54 9.10 3.25
C LEU A 25 0.83 7.75 3.07
N ALA A 26 1.56 6.69 2.72
CA ALA A 26 0.99 5.34 2.57
C ALA A 26 0.47 4.80 3.91
N GLY A 27 1.20 5.01 4.99
CA GLY A 27 0.78 4.67 6.35
C GLY A 27 -0.49 5.41 6.75
N VAL A 28 -0.58 6.72 6.51
CA VAL A 28 -1.79 7.52 6.80
C VAL A 28 -2.97 7.05 5.96
N ALA A 29 -2.78 6.77 4.66
CA ALA A 29 -3.85 6.31 3.79
C ALA A 29 -4.41 4.93 4.20
N THR A 30 -3.53 3.98 4.53
CA THR A 30 -3.92 2.65 5.02
C THR A 30 -4.53 2.69 6.41
N LEU A 31 -4.05 3.58 7.29
CA LEU A 31 -4.67 3.83 8.59
C LEU A 31 -6.09 4.39 8.43
N ALA A 32 -6.26 5.39 7.56
CA ALA A 32 -7.57 5.97 7.28
C ALA A 32 -8.54 4.91 6.73
N ALA A 33 -8.08 4.08 5.78
CA ALA A 33 -8.85 2.96 5.27
C ALA A 33 -9.29 2.01 6.39
N ALA A 34 -8.34 1.56 7.23
CA ALA A 34 -8.61 0.66 8.34
C ALA A 34 -9.58 1.27 9.37
N LEU A 35 -9.39 2.52 9.77
CA LEU A 35 -10.27 3.18 10.76
C LEU A 35 -11.68 3.38 10.20
N VAL A 36 -11.81 3.86 8.97
CA VAL A 36 -13.14 4.07 8.36
C VAL A 36 -13.90 2.75 8.25
N MET A 37 -13.23 1.65 7.87
CA MET A 37 -13.87 0.33 7.81
C MET A 37 -14.15 -0.26 9.19
N GLY A 38 -13.19 -0.15 10.13
CA GLY A 38 -13.31 -0.72 11.48
C GLY A 38 -14.37 -0.03 12.33
N PHE A 39 -14.59 1.27 12.13
CA PHE A 39 -15.70 2.00 12.75
C PHE A 39 -16.99 1.97 11.92
N ASN A 40 -17.00 1.25 10.79
CA ASN A 40 -18.19 1.14 9.98
C ASN A 40 -19.20 0.18 10.63
N LYS A 41 -20.21 0.77 11.27
CA LYS A 41 -21.33 0.05 11.90
C LYS A 41 -22.63 0.74 11.47
N GLU A 42 -23.58 -0.06 11.00
CA GLU A 42 -24.94 0.41 10.71
C GLU A 42 -25.95 -0.63 11.19
N THR A 43 -27.03 -0.14 11.80
CA THR A 43 -28.13 -0.94 12.33
C THR A 43 -29.40 -0.53 11.60
N SER A 44 -30.05 -1.48 10.92
CA SER A 44 -31.31 -1.22 10.19
C SER A 44 -32.38 -2.21 10.64
N ILE A 45 -33.62 -1.72 10.76
CA ILE A 45 -34.78 -2.56 11.09
C ILE A 45 -35.41 -3.02 9.78
N ILE A 46 -35.40 -4.32 9.52
CA ILE A 46 -36.00 -4.91 8.31
C ILE A 46 -37.07 -5.90 8.77
N ALA A 47 -38.29 -5.75 8.24
CA ALA A 47 -39.44 -6.61 8.56
C ALA A 47 -39.72 -6.78 10.07
N GLY A 48 -39.48 -5.75 10.89
CA GLY A 48 -39.73 -5.76 12.33
C GLY A 48 -38.60 -6.33 13.21
N TYR A 49 -37.48 -6.75 12.62
CA TYR A 49 -36.30 -7.24 13.33
C TYR A 49 -35.10 -6.30 13.15
N GLU A 50 -34.32 -6.05 14.21
CA GLU A 50 -33.07 -5.29 14.14
C GLU A 50 -31.95 -6.14 13.50
N PHE A 51 -31.49 -5.73 12.32
CA PHE A 51 -30.31 -6.31 11.67
C PHE A 51 -29.12 -5.37 11.84
N VAL A 52 -28.10 -5.85 12.56
CA VAL A 52 -26.82 -5.14 12.75
C VAL A 52 -25.85 -5.61 11.67
N VAL A 53 -25.53 -4.75 10.71
CA VAL A 53 -24.50 -5.01 9.71
C VAL A 53 -23.19 -4.38 10.18
N THR A 54 -22.17 -5.22 10.31
CA THR A 54 -20.82 -4.83 10.74
C THR A 54 -19.82 -5.49 9.80
N TYR A 55 -18.64 -4.87 9.65
CA TYR A 55 -17.54 -5.40 8.82
C TYR A 55 -17.20 -6.88 9.14
N ASN A 56 -17.33 -7.31 10.40
CA ASN A 56 -17.03 -8.67 10.87
C ASN A 56 -18.04 -9.75 10.42
N ARG A 57 -19.05 -9.38 9.64
CA ARG A 57 -19.97 -10.35 9.02
C ARG A 57 -19.52 -10.81 7.64
N TYR A 58 -18.57 -10.11 7.03
CA TYR A 58 -18.04 -10.44 5.72
C TYR A 58 -16.53 -10.69 5.81
N PRO A 59 -16.06 -11.91 5.53
CA PRO A 59 -14.63 -12.24 5.66
C PRO A 59 -13.75 -11.37 4.75
N ALA A 60 -14.30 -10.86 3.64
CA ALA A 60 -13.60 -9.92 2.77
C ALA A 60 -13.31 -8.57 3.43
N PHE A 61 -14.25 -8.01 4.19
CA PHE A 61 -14.04 -6.73 4.88
C PHE A 61 -13.16 -6.88 6.12
N GLU A 62 -13.20 -8.03 6.78
CA GLU A 62 -12.25 -8.38 7.84
C GLU A 62 -10.82 -8.52 7.30
N PHE A 63 -10.63 -9.25 6.19
CA PHE A 63 -9.35 -9.35 5.52
C PHE A 63 -8.86 -7.99 5.01
N PHE A 64 -9.76 -7.14 4.50
CA PHE A 64 -9.46 -5.77 4.12
C PHE A 64 -8.92 -4.94 5.30
N LEU A 65 -9.60 -5.01 6.45
CA LEU A 65 -9.21 -4.30 7.67
C LEU A 65 -7.85 -4.80 8.17
N ALA A 66 -7.66 -6.11 8.27
CA ALA A 66 -6.43 -6.73 8.71
C ALA A 66 -5.25 -6.39 7.78
N GLY A 67 -5.44 -6.50 6.46
CA GLY A 67 -4.42 -6.19 5.47
C GLY A 67 -3.96 -4.74 5.53
N ASN A 68 -4.88 -3.79 5.63
CA ASN A 68 -4.54 -2.37 5.76
C ASN A 68 -3.89 -2.05 7.12
N ALA A 69 -4.33 -2.69 8.21
CA ALA A 69 -3.70 -2.52 9.53
C ALA A 69 -2.25 -3.03 9.55
N ILE A 70 -1.97 -4.19 8.93
CA ILE A 70 -0.61 -4.73 8.79
C ILE A 70 0.25 -3.79 7.94
N ALA A 71 -0.26 -3.30 6.81
CA ALA A 71 0.46 -2.36 5.95
C ALA A 71 0.77 -1.02 6.66
N CYS A 72 -0.15 -0.53 7.49
CA CYS A 72 0.06 0.64 8.33
C CYS A 72 1.15 0.38 9.38
N GLY A 73 1.05 -0.72 10.14
CA GLY A 73 2.03 -1.09 11.16
C GLY A 73 3.44 -1.23 10.57
N TYR A 74 3.55 -1.86 9.41
CA TYR A 74 4.79 -1.93 8.66
C TYR A 74 5.34 -0.55 8.32
N SER A 75 4.52 0.35 7.78
CA SER A 75 4.93 1.72 7.41
C SER A 75 5.49 2.51 8.59
N MET A 76 4.88 2.36 9.78
CA MET A 76 5.35 2.99 11.01
C MET A 76 6.68 2.42 11.48
N VAL A 77 6.81 1.09 11.52
CA VAL A 77 8.03 0.41 11.98
C VAL A 77 9.21 0.73 11.09
N SER A 78 8.97 0.91 9.78
CA SER A 78 10.04 1.07 8.79
C SER A 78 10.55 2.51 8.60
N LEU A 79 9.82 3.53 9.08
CA LEU A 79 10.26 4.95 9.09
C LEU A 79 11.66 5.19 9.69
N PRO A 80 11.99 4.71 10.91
CA PRO A 80 13.32 4.92 11.50
C PRO A 80 14.44 4.18 10.74
N PHE A 81 14.09 3.13 9.98
CA PHE A 81 15.05 2.36 9.23
C PHE A 81 15.40 3.00 7.87
N VAL A 82 14.66 4.00 7.39
CA VAL A 82 14.92 4.65 6.08
C VAL A 82 16.29 5.35 6.05
N SER A 83 16.78 5.88 7.18
CA SER A 83 18.10 6.54 7.25
C SER A 83 19.27 5.56 7.32
N ASN A 84 19.02 4.36 7.87
CA ASN A 84 20.06 3.35 8.11
C ASN A 84 20.12 2.29 7.00
N LEU A 85 19.06 2.16 6.19
CA LEU A 85 18.98 1.12 5.17
C LEU A 85 19.08 1.69 3.76
N VAL A 86 20.30 1.68 3.25
CA VAL A 86 20.59 1.79 1.81
C VAL A 86 21.06 0.44 1.24
N GLU A 87 21.13 -0.63 2.05
CA GLU A 87 21.74 -1.90 1.60
C GLU A 87 20.86 -3.17 1.70
N GLY A 88 19.62 -3.08 2.19
CA GLY A 88 18.79 -4.28 2.37
C GLY A 88 17.85 -4.59 1.20
N TYR A 89 18.11 -5.67 0.45
CA TYR A 89 17.10 -6.37 -0.38
C TYR A 89 15.80 -6.62 0.40
N ILE A 90 15.91 -6.82 1.71
CA ILE A 90 14.82 -7.10 2.66
C ILE A 90 13.76 -5.97 2.68
N LEU A 91 14.14 -4.69 2.71
CA LEU A 91 13.13 -3.62 2.72
C LEU A 91 12.30 -3.60 1.45
N GLY A 92 12.95 -3.77 0.30
CA GLY A 92 12.24 -3.85 -0.99
C GLY A 92 11.28 -5.04 -1.06
N VAL A 93 11.67 -6.19 -0.49
CA VAL A 93 10.78 -7.36 -0.38
C VAL A 93 9.60 -7.08 0.54
N LEU A 94 9.83 -6.49 1.71
CA LEU A 94 8.76 -6.14 2.64
C LEU A 94 7.80 -5.08 2.06
N ASP A 95 8.32 -4.15 1.25
CA ASP A 95 7.53 -3.15 0.54
C ASP A 95 6.64 -3.80 -0.51
N LEU A 96 7.19 -4.76 -1.26
CA LEU A 96 6.44 -5.54 -2.22
C LEU A 96 5.38 -6.42 -1.54
N LEU A 97 5.70 -7.04 -0.40
CA LEU A 97 4.74 -7.83 0.38
C LEU A 97 3.58 -6.98 0.88
N SER A 98 3.86 -5.78 1.39
CA SER A 98 2.83 -4.85 1.87
C SER A 98 1.94 -4.36 0.74
N LEU A 99 2.54 -4.06 -0.41
CA LEU A 99 1.82 -3.75 -1.64
C LEU A 99 0.87 -4.89 -2.04
N VAL A 100 1.38 -6.11 -2.20
CA VAL A 100 0.60 -7.27 -2.65
C VAL A 100 -0.52 -7.58 -1.65
N LEU A 101 -0.22 -7.55 -0.35
CA LEU A 101 -1.21 -7.76 0.71
C LEU A 101 -2.34 -6.73 0.65
N ALA A 102 -2.00 -5.44 0.59
CA ALA A 102 -3.00 -4.36 0.50
C ALA A 102 -3.85 -4.49 -0.78
N THR A 103 -3.23 -4.87 -1.90
CA THR A 103 -3.93 -5.05 -3.18
C THR A 103 -4.90 -6.23 -3.13
N ALA A 104 -4.48 -7.36 -2.56
CA ALA A 104 -5.34 -8.52 -2.35
C ALA A 104 -6.52 -8.18 -1.43
N ALA A 105 -6.26 -7.52 -0.30
CA ALA A 105 -7.26 -7.03 0.63
C ALA A 105 -8.28 -6.09 -0.03
N ALA A 106 -7.81 -5.07 -0.76
CA ALA A 106 -8.66 -4.14 -1.48
C ALA A 106 -9.50 -4.83 -2.56
N SER A 107 -8.92 -5.76 -3.32
CA SER A 107 -9.64 -6.50 -4.36
C SER A 107 -10.79 -7.36 -3.79
N ALA A 108 -10.55 -8.04 -2.66
CA ALA A 108 -11.59 -8.81 -1.98
C ALA A 108 -12.73 -7.91 -1.48
N GLY A 109 -12.39 -6.78 -0.85
CA GLY A 109 -13.36 -5.79 -0.40
C GLY A 109 -14.17 -5.19 -1.54
N THR A 110 -13.53 -4.89 -2.67
CA THR A 110 -14.20 -4.38 -3.88
C THR A 110 -15.14 -5.41 -4.49
N ALA A 111 -14.77 -6.69 -4.53
CA ALA A 111 -15.63 -7.75 -5.06
C ALA A 111 -16.94 -7.87 -4.26
N ILE A 112 -16.85 -7.92 -2.93
CA ILE A 112 -18.04 -7.94 -2.07
C ILE A 112 -18.79 -6.61 -2.11
N GLY A 113 -18.09 -5.48 -2.18
CA GLY A 113 -18.71 -4.16 -2.34
C GLY A 113 -19.51 -4.03 -3.63
N HIS A 114 -19.02 -4.61 -4.73
CA HIS A 114 -19.70 -4.64 -6.02
C HIS A 114 -20.96 -5.51 -5.96
N LEU A 115 -20.85 -6.73 -5.40
CA LEU A 115 -22.02 -7.59 -5.16
C LEU A 115 -23.05 -6.93 -4.25
N GLY A 116 -22.61 -6.18 -3.24
CA GLY A 116 -23.52 -5.42 -2.37
C GLY A 116 -24.24 -4.29 -3.11
N LYS A 117 -23.57 -3.66 -4.08
CA LYS A 117 -24.11 -2.51 -4.83
C LYS A 117 -25.01 -2.91 -5.99
N GLU A 118 -24.69 -3.97 -6.72
CA GLU A 118 -25.44 -4.36 -7.92
C GLU A 118 -26.29 -5.61 -7.70
N GLY A 119 -25.96 -6.44 -6.71
CA GLY A 119 -26.58 -7.75 -6.54
C GLY A 119 -26.18 -8.73 -7.64
N ASN A 120 -26.80 -9.91 -7.63
CA ASN A 120 -26.76 -10.86 -8.74
C ASN A 120 -28.03 -11.73 -8.71
N ASP A 121 -28.96 -11.43 -9.61
CA ASP A 121 -30.25 -12.13 -9.68
C ASP A 121 -30.11 -13.62 -10.03
N GLU A 122 -29.09 -13.98 -10.82
CA GLU A 122 -28.87 -15.38 -11.26
C GLU A 122 -28.59 -16.34 -10.09
N VAL A 123 -27.97 -15.84 -9.01
CA VAL A 123 -27.68 -16.62 -7.80
C VAL A 123 -28.51 -16.15 -6.59
N GLY A 124 -29.48 -15.26 -6.83
CA GLY A 124 -30.37 -14.72 -5.80
C GLY A 124 -29.67 -13.81 -4.77
N TRP A 125 -28.58 -13.15 -5.15
CA TRP A 125 -27.87 -12.22 -4.25
C TRP A 125 -28.55 -10.84 -4.29
N PRO A 126 -29.18 -10.38 -3.20
CA PRO A 126 -29.91 -9.12 -3.21
C PRO A 126 -28.97 -7.90 -3.13
N GLN A 127 -29.45 -6.75 -3.60
CA GLN A 127 -28.75 -5.47 -3.49
C GLN A 127 -28.72 -4.97 -2.04
N VAL A 128 -27.70 -5.37 -1.28
CA VAL A 128 -27.56 -5.04 0.15
C VAL A 128 -27.42 -3.54 0.39
N CYS A 129 -26.72 -2.81 -0.49
CA CYS A 129 -26.47 -1.39 -0.31
C CYS A 129 -27.72 -0.51 -0.36
N SER A 130 -28.83 -1.00 -0.92
CA SER A 130 -30.12 -0.29 -0.90
C SER A 130 -30.73 -0.22 0.51
N PHE A 131 -30.36 -1.14 1.41
CA PHE A 131 -30.82 -1.18 2.79
C PHE A 131 -29.83 -0.52 3.78
N PHE A 132 -28.56 -0.42 3.40
CA PHE A 132 -27.45 0.03 4.24
C PHE A 132 -26.57 1.05 3.48
N GLU A 133 -27.19 2.13 3.03
CA GLU A 133 -26.54 3.12 2.14
C GLU A 133 -25.33 3.78 2.82
N LYS A 134 -25.44 4.14 4.11
CA LYS A 134 -24.36 4.81 4.84
C LYS A 134 -23.16 3.89 5.03
N PHE A 135 -23.41 2.63 5.36
CA PHE A 135 -22.37 1.60 5.46
C PHE A 135 -21.64 1.45 4.13
N CYS A 136 -22.38 1.30 3.02
CA CYS A 136 -21.78 1.14 1.70
C CYS A 136 -21.00 2.38 1.25
N GLN A 137 -21.50 3.59 1.52
CA GLN A 137 -20.78 4.83 1.23
C GLN A 137 -19.46 4.92 2.02
N ARG A 138 -19.48 4.60 3.33
CA ARG A 138 -18.27 4.58 4.17
C ARG A 138 -17.28 3.50 3.73
N ALA A 139 -17.77 2.32 3.36
CA ALA A 139 -16.96 1.23 2.83
C ALA A 139 -16.28 1.65 1.51
N ALA A 140 -17.00 2.32 0.61
CA ALA A 140 -16.44 2.84 -0.63
C ALA A 140 -15.34 3.88 -0.39
N ILE A 141 -15.55 4.83 0.53
CA ILE A 141 -14.53 5.82 0.92
C ILE A 141 -13.28 5.11 1.47
N SER A 142 -13.47 4.11 2.33
CA SER A 142 -12.39 3.30 2.87
C SER A 142 -11.60 2.56 1.79
N LEU A 143 -12.27 1.94 0.82
CA LEU A 143 -11.64 1.28 -0.32
C LEU A 143 -10.81 2.25 -1.15
N VAL A 144 -11.34 3.45 -1.43
CA VAL A 144 -10.61 4.50 -2.15
C VAL A 144 -9.34 4.89 -1.39
N CYS A 145 -9.39 5.09 -0.07
CA CYS A 145 -8.21 5.36 0.74
C CYS A 145 -7.16 4.23 0.64
N SER A 146 -7.60 2.96 0.62
CA SER A 146 -6.70 1.81 0.47
C SER A 146 -6.03 1.79 -0.91
N TYR A 147 -6.78 2.04 -1.99
CA TYR A 147 -6.23 2.16 -3.35
C TYR A 147 -5.21 3.30 -3.48
N VAL A 148 -5.43 4.43 -2.81
CA VAL A 148 -4.42 5.50 -2.72
C VAL A 148 -3.16 4.99 -2.01
N GLY A 149 -3.30 4.26 -0.90
CA GLY A 149 -2.18 3.59 -0.22
C GLY A 149 -1.40 2.63 -1.13
N ILE A 150 -2.11 1.80 -1.91
CA ILE A 150 -1.51 0.87 -2.89
C ILE A 150 -0.69 1.63 -3.94
N LEU A 151 -1.22 2.73 -4.49
CA LEU A 151 -0.47 3.56 -5.45
C LEU A 151 0.81 4.15 -4.83
N LEU A 152 0.76 4.56 -3.56
CA LEU A 152 1.93 5.07 -2.85
C LEU A 152 2.98 3.97 -2.64
N PHE A 153 2.59 2.75 -2.25
CA PHE A 153 3.50 1.61 -2.16
C PHE A 153 4.11 1.21 -3.51
N LEU A 154 3.34 1.30 -4.60
CA LEU A 154 3.86 1.11 -5.96
C LEU A 154 4.95 2.13 -6.30
N ILE A 155 4.72 3.41 -6.01
CA ILE A 155 5.71 4.47 -6.21
C ILE A 155 6.98 4.19 -5.42
N ILE A 156 6.86 3.76 -4.16
CA ILE A 156 8.01 3.39 -3.31
C ILE A 156 8.82 2.26 -3.95
N CYS A 157 8.16 1.17 -4.37
CA CYS A 157 8.81 0.04 -5.04
C CYS A 157 9.53 0.47 -6.33
N ALA A 158 8.88 1.32 -7.14
CA ALA A 158 9.46 1.83 -8.38
C ALA A 158 10.68 2.73 -8.11
N LEU A 159 10.60 3.63 -7.13
CA LEU A 159 11.72 4.49 -6.72
C LEU A 159 12.92 3.66 -6.25
N SER A 160 12.68 2.62 -5.47
CA SER A 160 13.73 1.70 -5.00
C SER A 160 14.44 0.98 -6.14
N SER A 161 13.68 0.43 -7.10
CA SER A 161 14.22 -0.20 -8.32
C SER A 161 15.06 0.78 -9.15
N VAL A 162 14.50 1.96 -9.45
CA VAL A 162 15.19 2.97 -10.27
C VAL A 162 16.45 3.47 -9.57
N TYR A 163 16.40 3.71 -8.26
CA TYR A 163 17.56 4.14 -7.48
C TYR A 163 18.67 3.07 -7.50
N LYS A 164 18.32 1.79 -7.30
CA LYS A 164 19.26 0.67 -7.34
C LYS A 164 19.91 0.53 -8.72
N THR A 165 19.13 0.64 -9.80
CA THR A 165 19.65 0.59 -11.18
C THR A 165 20.60 1.76 -11.46
N ARG A 166 20.27 2.97 -11.01
CA ARG A 166 21.14 4.15 -11.15
C ARG A 166 22.46 4.00 -10.39
N GLN A 167 22.40 3.48 -9.17
CA GLN A 167 23.58 3.15 -8.35
C GLN A 167 24.48 2.12 -9.07
N SER A 168 23.91 1.01 -9.52
CA SER A 168 24.64 -0.04 -10.25
C SER A 168 25.30 0.49 -11.53
N ASN A 169 24.58 1.27 -12.34
CA ASN A 169 25.12 1.86 -13.56
C ASN A 169 26.25 2.86 -13.25
N LYS A 170 26.11 3.68 -12.21
CA LYS A 170 27.13 4.65 -11.82
C LYS A 170 28.38 3.97 -11.23
N GLY A 171 28.22 2.89 -10.48
CA GLY A 171 29.32 2.03 -10.02
C GLY A 171 30.08 1.36 -11.16
N ARG A 172 29.40 1.01 -12.27
CA ARG A 172 30.05 0.51 -13.49
C ARG A 172 30.87 1.59 -14.21
N ILE A 173 30.39 2.84 -14.25
CA ILE A 173 31.07 3.95 -14.95
C ILE A 173 32.23 4.55 -14.13
N LEU A 174 32.10 4.60 -12.80
CA LEU A 174 33.15 5.12 -11.90
C LEU A 174 34.03 4.03 -11.28
N GLY A 175 33.71 2.75 -11.53
CA GLY A 175 34.58 1.65 -11.14
C GLY A 175 35.90 1.71 -11.92
N PRO A 176 37.00 1.18 -11.36
CA PRO A 176 38.27 1.13 -12.09
C PRO A 176 38.03 0.43 -13.43
N GLN A 177 38.32 1.12 -14.54
CA GLN A 177 38.48 0.47 -15.84
C GLN A 177 39.46 -0.69 -15.64
N PRO A 178 39.14 -1.93 -16.08
CA PRO A 178 40.17 -2.96 -16.16
C PRO A 178 41.29 -2.37 -16.99
N THR A 179 42.43 -2.13 -16.35
CA THR A 179 43.67 -1.79 -17.02
C THR A 179 43.85 -2.82 -18.12
N ALA A 180 43.82 -2.36 -19.37
CA ALA A 180 44.14 -3.16 -20.52
C ALA A 180 45.43 -3.91 -20.17
N THR A 181 45.31 -5.22 -20.04
CA THR A 181 46.44 -6.09 -19.81
C THR A 181 47.26 -6.02 -21.08
N THR A 182 48.29 -5.18 -21.07
CA THR A 182 49.48 -5.34 -21.89
C THR A 182 49.99 -6.75 -21.57
N LYS A 183 49.76 -7.70 -22.46
CA LYS A 183 50.57 -8.91 -22.55
C LYS A 183 51.26 -8.88 -23.90
N GLU A 184 52.57 -8.86 -23.76
CA GLU A 184 53.62 -8.96 -24.77
C GLU A 184 53.47 -10.20 -25.65
#